data_AF-A0A920JKC3-F1
#
_entry.id   AF-A0A920JKC3-F1
#
_cell.length_a   1.000
_cell.length_b   1.000
_cell.length_c   1.000
_cell.angle_alpha   90.00
_cell.angle_beta   90.00
_cell.angle_gamma   90.00
#
_symmetry.space_group_name_H-M   'P 1'
#
loop_
_entity.id
_entity.type
_entity.pdbx_description
1 polymer ?
#
loop_
_entity_poly.entity_id
_entity_poly.type
_entity_poly.pdbx_seq_one_letter_code
_entity_poly.pdbx_strand_id
1 'polypeptide(L)'
;MARSGSNEIIASVDIGTSKIVAFIAEINGDNELKIIGVGRGPLRGLKKGVVVNIESTVDSIGKAIKQAEGIAECDINTVLQA
;
A
#
# COMPACT_ATOMS: atom_id res chain seq x y z
N MET A 1 -30.28 9.42 -12.01
CA MET A 1 -28.99 9.02 -12.63
C MET A 1 -28.30 8.10 -11.66
N ALA A 2 -28.24 6.80 -11.96
CA ALA A 2 -27.53 5.82 -11.14
C ALA A 2 -26.03 6.13 -11.19
N ARG A 3 -25.39 6.17 -10.03
CA ARG A 3 -23.93 6.26 -9.90
C ARG A 3 -23.40 5.04 -10.65
N SER A 4 -22.71 5.25 -11.78
CA SER A 4 -22.01 4.18 -12.49
C SER A 4 -21.13 3.48 -11.46
N GLY A 5 -21.29 2.16 -11.32
CA GLY A 5 -20.64 1.35 -10.28
C GLY A 5 -19.13 1.25 -10.48
N SER A 6 -18.42 2.34 -10.25
CA SER A 6 -16.97 2.34 -10.09
C SER A 6 -16.67 1.69 -8.75
N ASN A 7 -16.09 0.49 -8.78
CA ASN A 7 -15.56 -0.12 -7.57
C ASN A 7 -14.54 0.84 -6.95
N GLU A 8 -14.61 1.01 -5.62
CA GLU A 8 -13.75 1.94 -4.92
C GLU A 8 -12.41 1.27 -4.61
N ILE A 9 -11.32 1.89 -5.04
CA ILE A 9 -9.97 1.40 -4.73
C ILE A 9 -9.45 2.10 -3.48
N ILE A 10 -9.02 1.31 -2.50
CA ILE A 10 -8.37 1.78 -1.29
C ILE A 10 -7.00 1.13 -1.17
N ALA A 11 -6.01 1.91 -0.74
CA ALA A 11 -4.67 1.42 -0.49
C ALA A 11 -4.22 1.75 0.93
N SER A 12 -3.46 0.83 1.53
CA SER A 12 -2.86 1.02 2.84
C SER A 12 -1.39 0.60 2.87
N VAL A 13 -0.63 1.21 3.75
CA VAL A 13 0.78 0.86 4.01
C VAL A 13 1.00 0.74 5.51
N ASP A 14 1.52 -0.41 5.94
CA ASP A 14 2.05 -0.64 7.28
C ASP A 14 3.57 -0.47 7.27
N ILE A 15 4.07 0.50 8.03
CA ILE A 15 5.49 0.83 8.15
C ILE A 15 6.01 0.33 9.51
N GLY A 16 6.22 -0.96 9.63
CA GLY A 16 6.83 -1.57 10.81
C GLY A 16 8.33 -1.31 10.90
N THR A 17 8.93 -1.46 12.08
CA THR A 17 10.38 -1.22 12.30
C THR A 17 11.31 -2.13 11.49
N SER A 18 10.80 -3.26 11.01
CA SER A 18 11.58 -4.28 10.30
C SER A 18 11.06 -4.58 8.91
N LYS A 19 9.81 -4.24 8.63
CA LYS A 19 9.11 -4.65 7.41
C LYS A 19 8.11 -3.59 7.03
N ILE A 20 7.96 -3.40 5.72
CA ILE A 20 6.88 -2.65 5.13
C ILE A 20 5.94 -3.58 4.38
N VAL A 21 4.64 -3.30 4.46
CA VAL A 21 3.61 -4.02 3.71
C VAL A 21 2.64 -3.00 3.11
N ALA A 22 2.36 -3.11 1.82
CA ALA A 22 1.37 -2.32 1.11
C ALA A 22 0.23 -3.25 0.66
N PHE A 23 -1.01 -2.83 0.87
CA PHE A 23 -2.21 -3.52 0.41
C PHE A 23 -3.00 -2.60 -0.50
N ILE A 24 -3.53 -3.16 -1.58
CA ILE A 24 -4.54 -2.51 -2.42
C ILE A 24 -5.77 -3.39 -2.41
N ALA A 25 -6.91 -2.78 -2.13
CA ALA A 25 -8.19 -3.45 -2.06
C ALA A 25 -9.23 -2.73 -2.91
N GLU A 26 -10.18 -3.51 -3.38
CA GLU A 26 -11.35 -3.07 -4.11
C GLU A 26 -12.58 -3.30 -3.25
N ILE A 27 -13.44 -2.29 -3.14
CA ILE A 27 -14.74 -2.39 -2.48
C ILE A 27 -15.81 -2.46 -3.57
N ASN A 28 -16.53 -3.59 -3.61
CA ASN A 28 -17.60 -3.81 -4.58
C ASN A 28 -18.91 -3.13 -4.14
N GLY A 29 -19.93 -3.18 -5.00
CA GLY A 29 -21.25 -2.59 -4.71
C GLY A 29 -21.97 -3.18 -3.49
N ASP A 30 -21.54 -4.34 -3.00
CA ASP A 30 -22.08 -5.01 -1.81
C ASP A 30 -21.28 -4.70 -0.53
N ASN A 31 -20.39 -3.70 -0.58
CA ASN A 31 -19.45 -3.32 0.49
C ASN A 31 -18.47 -4.44 0.90
N GLU A 32 -18.24 -5.43 0.04
CA GLU A 32 -17.22 -6.45 0.29
C GLU A 32 -15.84 -5.92 -0.12
N LEU A 33 -14.88 -6.02 0.80
CA LEU A 33 -13.50 -5.66 0.57
C LEU A 33 -12.71 -6.87 0.05
N LYS A 34 -12.12 -6.74 -1.13
CA LYS A 34 -11.26 -7.75 -1.74
C LYS A 34 -9.86 -7.21 -1.91
N ILE A 35 -8.87 -7.91 -1.36
CA ILE A 35 -7.45 -7.59 -1.61
C ILE A 35 -7.12 -7.98 -3.06
N ILE A 36 -6.66 -7.00 -3.84
CA ILE A 36 -6.28 -7.19 -5.25
C ILE A 36 -4.78 -7.00 -5.47
N GLY A 37 -4.05 -6.41 -4.53
CA GLY A 37 -2.60 -6.26 -4.60
C GLY A 37 -1.93 -6.28 -3.23
N VAL A 38 -0.75 -6.92 -3.14
CA VAL A 38 0.07 -6.95 -1.92
C VAL A 38 1.54 -6.78 -2.25
N GLY A 39 2.15 -5.74 -1.70
CA GLY A 39 3.58 -5.51 -1.77
C GLY A 39 4.23 -5.58 -0.40
N ARG A 40 5.48 -6.01 -0.32
CA ARG A 40 6.21 -6.12 0.94
C ARG A 40 7.71 -6.08 0.77
N GLY A 41 8.41 -5.56 1.77
CA GLY A 41 9.86 -5.48 1.76
C GLY A 41 10.47 -5.34 3.15
N PRO A 42 11.77 -5.64 3.30
CA PRO A 42 12.50 -5.32 4.53
C PRO A 42 12.62 -3.80 4.68
N LEU A 43 12.52 -3.29 5.91
CA LEU A 43 12.77 -1.88 6.20
C LEU A 43 14.15 -1.71 6.86
N ARG A 44 15.03 -0.95 6.21
CA ARG A 44 16.42 -0.75 6.66
C ARG A 44 16.73 0.67 7.14
N GLY A 45 15.78 1.59 6.97
CA GLY A 45 15.95 3.00 7.33
C GLY A 45 15.53 3.36 8.76
N LEU A 46 14.97 2.41 9.52
CA LEU A 46 14.57 2.59 10.92
C LEU A 46 15.55 1.89 11.89
N LYS A 47 15.84 2.55 13.01
CA LYS A 47 16.53 1.96 14.17
C LYS A 47 15.81 2.38 15.44
N LYS A 48 15.32 1.39 16.21
CA LYS A 48 14.51 1.63 17.43
C LYS A 48 13.34 2.60 17.20
N GLY A 49 12.67 2.50 16.06
CA GLY A 49 11.53 3.36 15.71
C GLY A 49 11.91 4.76 15.18
N VAL A 50 13.19 5.07 15.05
CA VAL A 50 13.66 6.37 14.54
C VAL A 50 14.21 6.21 13.13
N VAL A 51 13.86 7.14 12.24
CA VAL A 51 14.43 7.22 10.88
C VAL A 51 15.90 7.64 10.98
N VAL A 52 16.78 6.70 10.66
CA VAL A 52 18.24 6.91 10.60
C VAL A 52 18.77 6.95 9.17
N ASN A 53 17.98 6.49 8.19
CA ASN A 53 18.28 6.62 6.77
C ASN A 53 16.97 6.82 5.99
N ILE A 54 16.71 8.06 5.57
CA ILE A 54 15.48 8.44 4.87
C ILE A 54 15.43 7.88 3.44
N GLU A 55 16.55 7.90 2.71
CA GLU A 55 16.62 7.40 1.33
C GLU A 55 16.25 5.92 1.25
N SER A 56 16.82 5.10 2.15
CA SER A 56 16.47 3.68 2.27
C SER A 56 15.02 3.46 2.70
N THR A 57 14.46 4.37 3.51
CA THR A 57 13.05 4.30 3.92
C THR A 57 12.13 4.56 2.73
N VAL A 58 12.38 5.64 2.00
CA VAL A 58 11.62 6.02 0.80
C VAL A 58 11.71 4.94 -0.28
N ASP A 59 12.89 4.40 -0.55
CA ASP A 59 13.08 3.30 -1.51
C ASP A 59 12.30 2.03 -1.10
N SER A 60 12.31 1.69 0.20
CA SER A 60 11.59 0.52 0.70
C SER A 60 10.07 0.70 0.58
N ILE A 61 9.54 1.88 0.90
CA ILE A 61 8.13 2.24 0.70
C ILE A 61 7.76 2.17 -0.77
N GLY A 62 8.53 2.82 -1.64
CA GLY A 62 8.26 2.84 -3.08
C GLY A 62 8.27 1.45 -3.71
N LYS A 63 9.19 0.57 -3.29
CA LYS A 63 9.23 -0.83 -3.77
C LYS A 63 8.00 -1.63 -3.34
N ALA A 64 7.56 -1.48 -2.09
CA ALA A 64 6.35 -2.15 -1.62
C ALA A 64 5.11 -1.65 -2.38
N ILE A 65 4.95 -0.34 -2.56
CA ILE A 65 3.83 0.23 -3.31
C ILE A 65 3.83 -0.26 -4.76
N LYS A 66 4.97 -0.14 -5.48
CA LYS A 66 5.09 -0.60 -6.87
C LYS A 66 4.78 -2.08 -7.05
N GLN A 67 5.17 -2.91 -6.08
CA GLN A 67 4.83 -4.33 -6.11
C GLN A 67 3.32 -4.53 -5.96
N ALA A 68 2.66 -3.81 -5.06
CA ALA A 68 1.22 -3.90 -4.88
C ALA A 68 0.46 -3.41 -6.13
N GLU A 69 0.85 -2.26 -6.70
CA GLU A 69 0.32 -1.69 -7.94
C GLU A 69 0.47 -2.65 -9.12
N GLY A 70 1.64 -3.25 -9.28
CA GLY A 70 1.90 -4.23 -10.34
C GLY A 70 1.06 -5.51 -10.23
N ILE A 71 0.68 -5.93 -9.01
CA ILE A 71 -0.21 -7.08 -8.80
C ILE A 71 -1.68 -6.69 -9.01
N ALA A 72 -2.05 -5.48 -8.58
CA ALA A 72 -3.41 -4.96 -8.73
C ALA A 72 -3.70 -4.43 -10.15
N GLU A 73 -2.67 -4.30 -10.99
CA GLU A 73 -2.72 -3.69 -12.33
C GLU A 73 -3.37 -2.30 -12.31
N CYS A 74 -3.08 -1.51 -11.26
CA CYS A 74 -3.60 -0.15 -11.10
C CYS A 74 -2.58 0.79 -10.46
N ASP A 75 -2.74 2.09 -10.72
CA ASP A 75 -1.95 3.16 -10.10
C ASP A 75 -2.71 3.77 -8.93
N ILE A 76 -2.03 4.02 -7.81
CA ILE A 76 -2.61 4.65 -6.62
C ILE A 76 -1.96 6.00 -6.32
N ASN A 77 -2.79 7.00 -5.97
CA ASN A 77 -2.30 8.36 -5.64
C ASN A 77 -2.31 8.65 -4.14
N THR A 78 -2.99 7.83 -3.35
CA THR A 78 -3.19 8.05 -1.92
C THR A 78 -3.20 6.71 -1.20
N VAL A 79 -2.53 6.68 -0.05
CA VAL A 79 -2.48 5.52 0.86
C VAL A 79 -2.86 5.97 2.26
N LEU A 80 -3.48 5.06 3.00
CA LEU A 80 -3.65 5.20 4.44
C LEU A 80 -2.51 4.49 5.16
N GLN A 81 -1.90 5.13 6.15
CA GLN A 81 -0.99 4.42 7.03
C GLN A 81 -1.81 3.62 8.04
N ALA A 82 -1.54 2.32 8.13
CA ALA A 82 -2.18 1.41 9.08
C ALA A 82 -1.50 1.44 10.46
#